data_AF-A0A7Y7IYQ2-F1
#
_entry.id   AF-A0A7Y7IYQ2-F1
#
_cell.length_a   1.000
_cell.length_b   1.000
_cell.length_c   1.000
_cell.angle_alpha   90.00
_cell.angle_beta   90.00
_cell.angle_gamma   90.00
#
_symmetry.space_group_name_H-M   'P 1'
#
loop_
_entity.id
_entity.type
_entity.pdbx_description
1 polymer ?
#
loop_
_entity_poly.entity_id
_entity_poly.type
_entity_poly.pdbx_seq_one_letter_code
_entity_poly.pdbx_strand_id
1 'polypeptide(L)'
;LPFARAGVPVLAVMDMAGFPDLQTGGTAAGAAWLKAYMECYHQACDAWSPALDTRGAAEDAALVYRVGRDLAFSHAWPHWKAGSEFAAIRAASAAERGGN
;
A
#
# COMPACT_ATOMS: atom_id res chain seq x y z
N LEU A 1 -8.77 -7.35 -3.33
CA LEU A 1 -7.79 -6.96 -4.37
C LEU A 1 -8.35 -7.16 -5.81
N PRO A 2 -9.40 -6.43 -6.24
CA PRO A 2 -9.98 -6.60 -7.57
C PRO A 2 -8.99 -6.27 -8.71
N PHE A 3 -8.20 -5.21 -8.55
CA PHE A 3 -7.15 -4.84 -9.52
C PHE A 3 -6.08 -5.92 -9.68
N ALA A 4 -5.62 -6.50 -8.56
CA ALA A 4 -4.65 -7.60 -8.60
C ALA A 4 -5.20 -8.82 -9.33
N ARG A 5 -6.48 -9.19 -9.06
CA ARG A 5 -7.17 -10.28 -9.76
C ARG A 5 -7.31 -10.04 -11.26
N ALA A 6 -7.28 -8.78 -11.71
CA ALA A 6 -7.24 -8.39 -13.12
C ALA A 6 -5.80 -8.22 -13.66
N GLY A 7 -4.77 -8.56 -12.88
CA GLY A 7 -3.37 -8.48 -13.26
C GLY A 7 -2.70 -7.13 -13.06
N VAL A 8 -3.38 -6.11 -12.57
CA VAL A 8 -2.78 -4.80 -12.30
C VAL A 8 -1.90 -4.88 -11.05
N PRO A 9 -0.58 -4.59 -11.10
CA PRO A 9 0.27 -4.53 -9.91
C PRO A 9 -0.28 -3.54 -8.88
N VAL A 10 -0.32 -3.95 -7.62
CA VAL A 10 -0.92 -3.18 -6.53
C VAL A 10 0.13 -2.89 -5.46
N LEU A 11 0.23 -1.63 -5.05
CA LEU A 11 0.83 -1.23 -3.79
C LEU A 11 -0.30 -1.10 -2.77
N ALA A 12 -0.35 -1.98 -1.77
CA ALA A 12 -1.31 -1.87 -0.68
C ALA A 12 -0.68 -0.99 0.41
N VAL A 13 -1.35 0.10 0.75
CA VAL A 13 -0.95 1.02 1.82
C VAL A 13 -1.91 0.81 2.97
N MET A 14 -1.38 0.68 4.19
CA MET A 14 -2.18 0.46 5.40
C MET A 14 -3.18 -0.72 5.25
N ASP A 15 -2.75 -1.83 4.67
CA ASP A 15 -3.63 -2.99 4.42
C ASP A 15 -4.06 -3.74 5.69
N MET A 16 -3.44 -3.39 6.83
CA MET A 16 -3.66 -3.97 8.15
C MET A 16 -3.62 -5.51 8.16
N ALA A 17 -2.81 -6.11 7.28
CA ALA A 17 -2.68 -7.57 7.13
C ALA A 17 -1.79 -8.20 8.22
N GLY A 18 -1.98 -7.77 9.47
CA GLY A 18 -1.19 -8.18 10.64
C GLY A 18 -0.84 -7.00 11.54
N PHE A 19 -0.15 -7.31 12.64
CA PHE A 19 0.39 -6.26 13.51
C PHE A 19 1.56 -5.56 12.80
N PRO A 20 1.54 -4.22 12.69
CA PRO A 20 2.65 -3.50 12.09
C PRO A 20 3.90 -3.65 12.96
N ASP A 21 5.06 -3.66 12.32
CA ASP A 21 6.34 -3.53 13.01
C ASP A 21 6.72 -2.04 13.05
N LEU A 22 6.40 -1.37 14.17
CA LEU A 22 6.65 0.06 14.30
C LEU A 22 8.15 0.34 14.49
N GLN A 23 8.66 1.41 13.86
CA GLN A 23 10.06 1.83 13.99
C GLN A 23 10.49 1.99 15.46
N THR A 24 9.57 2.45 16.31
CA THR A 24 9.75 2.52 17.77
C THR A 24 8.89 1.46 18.44
N GLY A 25 9.51 0.58 19.22
CA GLY A 25 8.80 -0.44 20.02
C GLY A 25 8.41 -1.71 19.26
N GLY A 26 8.66 -1.78 17.95
CA GLY A 26 8.51 -2.97 17.13
C GLY A 26 7.07 -3.51 17.07
N THR A 27 6.95 -4.80 16.79
CA THR A 27 5.65 -5.49 16.66
C THR A 27 4.77 -5.41 17.92
N ALA A 28 5.36 -5.39 19.12
CA ALA A 28 4.58 -5.28 20.35
C ALA A 28 3.86 -3.93 20.45
N ALA A 29 4.57 -2.84 20.13
CA ALA A 29 3.97 -1.51 20.05
C ALA A 29 2.95 -1.42 18.91
N GLY A 30 3.24 -2.03 17.76
CA GLY A 30 2.30 -2.06 16.63
C GLY A 30 1.03 -2.84 16.91
N ALA A 31 1.10 -3.93 17.68
CA ALA A 31 -0.09 -4.67 18.12
C ALA A 31 -0.96 -3.83 19.05
N ALA A 32 -0.35 -3.11 20.00
CA ALA A 32 -1.06 -2.19 20.88
C ALA A 32 -1.71 -1.03 20.10
N TRP A 33 -0.96 -0.44 19.15
CA TRP A 33 -1.47 0.61 18.26
C TRP A 33 -2.64 0.11 17.42
N LEU A 34 -2.52 -1.04 16.76
CA LEU A 34 -3.58 -1.57 15.90
C LEU A 34 -4.85 -1.87 16.70
N LYS A 35 -4.71 -2.42 17.92
CA LYS A 35 -5.85 -2.65 18.81
C LYS A 35 -6.56 -1.33 19.13
N ALA A 36 -5.83 -0.31 19.57
CA ALA A 36 -6.41 0.99 19.91
C ALA A 36 -7.04 1.68 18.69
N TYR A 37 -6.40 1.60 17.53
CA TYR A 37 -6.95 2.09 16.26
C TYR A 37 -8.29 1.40 15.94
N MET A 38 -8.36 0.07 16.06
CA MET A 38 -9.56 -0.69 15.74
C MET A 38 -10.73 -0.46 16.72
N GLU A 39 -10.46 -0.04 17.95
CA GLU A 39 -11.51 0.39 18.90
C GLU A 39 -12.22 1.67 18.43
N CYS A 40 -11.53 2.53 17.67
CA CYS A 40 -12.10 3.77 17.14
C CYS A 40 -12.43 3.73 15.65
N TYR A 41 -11.97 2.75 14.88
CA TYR A 41 -12.23 2.68 13.45
C TYR A 41 -13.74 2.70 13.13
N HIS A 42 -14.17 3.63 12.28
CA HIS A 42 -15.58 3.90 11.96
C HIS A 42 -16.46 4.27 13.18
N GLN A 43 -15.88 4.75 14.27
CA GLN A 43 -16.60 5.21 15.47
C GLN A 43 -16.48 6.74 15.63
N ALA A 44 -17.28 7.32 16.53
CA ALA A 44 -17.23 8.75 16.83
C ALA A 44 -15.88 9.23 17.40
N CYS A 45 -15.10 8.33 18.00
CA CYS A 45 -13.75 8.65 18.47
C CYS A 45 -12.68 8.66 17.36
N ASP A 46 -13.03 8.29 16.12
CA ASP A 46 -12.22 8.54 14.92
C ASP A 46 -12.26 10.03 14.54
N ALA A 47 -11.73 10.85 15.44
CA ALA A 47 -11.72 12.30 15.32
C ALA A 47 -10.28 12.80 15.23
N TRP A 48 -10.09 13.89 14.49
CA TRP A 48 -8.82 14.56 14.44
C TRP A 48 -8.37 15.04 15.83
N SER A 49 -7.07 14.93 16.11
CA SER A 49 -6.44 15.39 17.34
C SER A 49 -5.04 15.92 17.02
N PRO A 50 -4.54 16.96 17.72
CA PRO A 50 -3.16 17.40 17.59
C PRO A 50 -2.13 16.35 18.04
N ALA A 51 -2.58 15.33 18.79
CA ALA A 51 -1.73 14.20 19.18
C ALA A 51 -1.60 13.13 18.08
N LEU A 52 -2.36 13.23 16.98
CA LEU A 52 -2.28 12.28 15.88
C LEU A 52 -0.94 12.45 15.15
N ASP A 53 -0.10 11.42 15.21
CA ASP A 53 1.17 11.40 14.47
C ASP A 53 0.93 11.03 13.01
N THR A 54 0.99 12.02 12.13
CA THR A 54 0.74 11.84 10.69
C THR A 54 2.01 11.66 9.86
N ARG A 55 3.18 11.46 10.47
CA ARG A 55 4.44 11.31 9.73
C ARG A 55 4.43 10.11 8.79
N GLY A 56 3.92 8.96 9.25
CA GLY A 56 3.76 7.78 8.39
C GLY A 56 2.83 8.02 7.20
N ALA A 57 1.69 8.68 7.42
CA ALA A 57 0.77 9.04 6.34
C ALA A 57 1.40 10.01 5.31
N ALA A 58 2.28 10.92 5.77
CA ALA A 58 3.03 11.80 4.87
C ALA A 58 4.08 11.02 4.04
N GLU A 59 4.74 10.03 4.64
CA GLU A 59 5.65 9.12 3.93
C GLU A 59 4.92 8.28 2.87
N ASP A 60 3.73 7.78 3.19
CA ASP A 60 2.85 7.06 2.26
C ASP A 60 2.44 7.95 1.08
N ALA A 61 2.01 9.19 1.35
CA ALA A 61 1.66 10.14 0.30
C ALA A 61 2.86 10.45 -0.62
N ALA A 62 4.05 10.61 -0.05
CA ALA A 62 5.28 10.80 -0.81
C ALA A 62 5.66 9.57 -1.66
N LEU A 63 5.44 8.36 -1.15
CA LEU A 63 5.65 7.11 -1.89
C LEU A 63 4.69 7.01 -3.07
N VAL A 64 3.38 7.20 -2.86
CA VAL A 64 2.37 7.15 -3.92
C VAL A 64 2.65 8.20 -4.99
N TYR A 65 3.03 9.42 -4.60
CA TYR A 65 3.42 10.46 -5.55
C TYR A 65 4.61 10.03 -6.42
N ARG A 66 5.68 9.49 -5.81
CA ARG A 66 6.86 9.03 -6.56
C ARG A 66 6.50 7.92 -7.54
N VAL A 67 5.78 6.89 -7.09
CA VAL A 67 5.34 5.78 -7.95
C VAL A 67 4.48 6.30 -9.10
N GLY A 68 3.48 7.14 -8.82
CA GLY A 68 2.60 7.70 -9.84
C GLY A 68 3.36 8.54 -10.86
N ARG A 69 4.28 9.39 -10.41
CA ARG A 69 5.12 10.21 -11.29
C ARG A 69 6.03 9.34 -12.18
N ASP A 70 6.71 8.37 -11.59
CA ASP A 70 7.63 7.52 -12.34
C ASP A 70 6.88 6.66 -13.38
N LEU A 71 5.66 6.22 -13.08
CA LEU A 71 4.78 5.53 -14.05
C LEU A 71 4.26 6.48 -15.15
N ALA A 72 3.93 7.73 -14.82
CA ALA A 72 3.39 8.69 -15.78
C ALA A 72 4.43 9.21 -16.77
N PHE A 73 5.71 9.24 -16.36
CA PHE A 73 6.81 9.85 -17.13
C PHE A 73 7.91 8.86 -17.52
N SER A 74 7.64 7.55 -17.50
CA SER A 74 8.56 6.53 -18.01
C SER A 74 7.83 5.41 -18.75
N HIS A 75 8.59 4.55 -19.43
CA HIS A 75 8.10 3.30 -20.01
C HIS A 75 8.39 2.08 -19.11
N ALA A 76 8.84 2.31 -17.87
CA ALA A 76 9.18 1.25 -16.93
C ALA A 76 7.92 0.72 -16.25
N TRP A 77 7.35 -0.36 -16.80
CA TRP A 77 6.16 -0.98 -16.26
C TRP A 77 6.48 -1.95 -15.11
N PRO A 78 5.75 -1.88 -13.98
CA PRO A 78 5.95 -2.83 -12.89
C PRO A 78 5.47 -4.23 -13.29
N HIS A 79 6.09 -5.22 -12.69
CA HIS A 79 5.75 -6.63 -12.86
C HIS A 79 5.42 -7.27 -11.51
N TRP A 80 4.62 -8.33 -11.56
CA TRP A 80 4.43 -9.19 -10.39
C TRP A 80 5.71 -9.98 -10.10
N LYS A 81 5.93 -10.30 -8.83
CA LYS A 81 7.00 -11.23 -8.43
C LYS A 81 6.81 -12.59 -9.10
N ALA A 82 7.91 -13.28 -9.37
CA ALA A 82 7.87 -14.66 -9.85
C ALA A 82 7.06 -15.54 -8.87
N GLY A 83 6.20 -16.39 -9.41
CA GLY A 83 5.32 -17.26 -8.62
C GLY A 83 4.03 -16.60 -8.12
N SER A 84 3.83 -15.29 -8.32
CA SER A 84 2.54 -14.67 -8.03
C SER A 84 1.43 -15.24 -8.92
N GLU A 85 0.28 -15.54 -8.32
CA GLU A 85 -0.94 -15.98 -8.98
C GLU A 85 -1.47 -14.97 -10.01
N PHE A 86 -1.04 -13.70 -9.93
CA PHE A 86 -1.46 -12.63 -10.85
C PHE A 86 -0.48 -12.39 -12.01
N ALA A 87 0.66 -13.07 -12.04
CA ALA A 87 1.68 -12.84 -13.06
C ALA A 87 1.20 -13.21 -14.47
N ALA A 88 0.48 -14.33 -14.61
CA ALA A 88 -0.01 -14.81 -15.90
C ALA A 88 -1.01 -13.83 -16.56
N ILE A 89 -1.96 -13.30 -15.78
CA ILE A 89 -2.94 -12.33 -16.31
C ILE A 89 -2.29 -10.97 -16.64
N ARG A 90 -1.27 -10.53 -15.87
CA ARG A 90 -0.48 -9.33 -16.22
C ARG A 90 0.27 -9.50 -17.55
N ALA A 91 0.77 -10.70 -17.83
CA ALA A 91 1.50 -10.99 -19.06
C ALA A 91 0.60 -10.91 -20.31
N ALA A 92 -0.70 -11.21 -20.19
CA ALA A 92 -1.64 -11.16 -21.31
C ALA A 92 -1.75 -9.77 -21.96
N SER A 93 -1.60 -8.70 -21.18
CA SER A 93 -1.61 -7.31 -21.67
C SER A 93 -0.20 -6.74 -21.91
N ALA A 94 0.83 -7.58 -22.06
CA ALA A 94 2.20 -7.12 -22.28
C ALA A 94 2.35 -6.27 -23.55
N ALA A 95 1.72 -6.68 -24.65
CA ALA A 95 1.78 -5.98 -25.93
C ALA A 95 1.10 -4.59 -25.90
N GLU A 96 0.22 -4.32 -24.93
CA GLU A 96 -0.49 -3.04 -24.81
C GLU A 96 0.34 -1.94 -24.12
N ARG A 97 1.40 -2.33 -23.39
CA ARG A 97 2.16 -1.44 -22.49
C ARG A 97 3.35 -0.75 -23.20
N GLY A 98 3.10 -0.13 -24.34
CA GLY A 98 4.07 0.58 -25.21
C GLY A 98 5.48 0.82 -24.64
N GLY A 99 6.44 0.09 -25.20
CA GLY A 99 7.87 0.08 -24.91
C GLY A 99 8.48 -1.13 -25.63
N ASN A 100 9.63 -0.96 -26.28
CA ASN A 100 10.32 -2.02 -27.04
C ASN A 100 10.49 -3.33 -26.25
#